data_AF-A0AAW4P8T6-F1
#
_entry.id   AF-A0AAW4P8T6-F1
#
_cell.length_a   1.000
_cell.length_b   1.000
_cell.length_c   1.000
_cell.angle_alpha   90.00
_cell.angle_beta   90.00
_cell.angle_gamma   90.00
#
_symmetry.space_group_name_H-M   'P 1'
#
loop_
_entity.id
_entity.type
_entity.pdbx_description
1 polymer ?
#
loop_
_entity_poly.entity_id
_entity_poly.type
_entity_poly.pdbx_seq_one_letter_code
_entity_poly.pdbx_strand_id
1 'polypeptide(L)'
;MGYPNVNALWAETLVEELVAGGVESVCLSPGSRSTPLTVAFAEHPEIRTFSHLDERSSAFFALGRARRTGKPTPLVCTSGTAAANFHPAVIEADQSGVPLLLLTADRPPELTDSGANQTVDQEKLYGDAVRWYRDMPEPEAEPRKVRMLRTTAARSLAASTASDPGPVHLNCRFRKPLEPTPVPDDDPDGVSDDWADGDRLAAEGRDGPFVRTEQGRPELPSEEITRVARAVESADRGLIVAGPADDGLAPEALEALAGATGFPVLADPLSDLRFGPHVDRLDVPVCGGYDAYLGSDAVASWADPGVVLRFGASPTSKPLRHYLRDTGCRQFVVDPAGGWTEAEFTASDLLVADPNATASALGERVTERGSEPWRERFAAAEQVHWEAVGDALASDDRYWEGGVLADVSRLAPDPTTLFVSNSMPVRDLDRFGRPRTANLTVLGNRGASGIDGITSTALGAGSATDDPLVLVTGDLAYYHDMNGLLALGRCGVDATIVLVNNDGGGIFGMLPIADHDTFESQFRTPHGLDFGPTGDLYGLEFRRVEDRAAFEEAFEKSVDSAGTQVIELRFDSEASHDRRGELTARSRRAIATR
;
A
#
# COMPACT_ATOMS: atom_id res chain seq x y z
N MET A 1 -16.93 -0.85 37.40
CA MET A 1 -17.08 0.62 37.49
C MET A 1 -18.19 0.96 36.52
N GLY A 2 -19.16 1.78 36.95
CA GLY A 2 -20.28 2.15 36.09
C GLY A 2 -19.86 3.11 34.98
N TYR A 3 -20.63 3.16 33.90
CA TYR A 3 -20.36 4.07 32.78
C TYR A 3 -20.92 5.47 33.10
N PRO A 4 -20.23 6.57 32.79
CA PRO A 4 -20.71 7.90 33.15
C PRO A 4 -21.96 8.33 32.38
N ASN A 5 -22.20 7.80 31.17
CA ASN A 5 -23.43 7.97 30.40
C ASN A 5 -23.52 6.94 29.27
N VAL A 6 -24.63 6.92 28.55
CA VAL A 6 -24.91 5.91 27.52
C VAL A 6 -23.96 6.01 26.32
N ASN A 7 -23.45 7.20 26.00
CA ASN A 7 -22.45 7.37 24.95
C ASN A 7 -21.12 6.71 25.33
N ALA A 8 -20.71 6.84 26.59
CA ALA A 8 -19.51 6.18 27.13
C ALA A 8 -19.66 4.65 27.11
N LEU A 9 -20.79 4.13 27.59
CA LEU A 9 -21.12 2.69 27.50
C LEU A 9 -20.92 2.15 26.07
N TRP A 10 -21.48 2.85 25.07
CA TRP A 10 -21.37 2.43 23.67
C TRP A 10 -19.94 2.55 23.13
N ALA A 11 -19.27 3.67 23.37
CA ALA A 11 -17.92 3.88 22.85
C ALA A 11 -16.92 2.90 23.47
N GLU A 12 -16.95 2.71 24.79
CA GLU A 12 -16.09 1.76 25.50
C GLU A 12 -16.39 0.33 25.05
N THR A 13 -17.65 -0.08 24.98
CA THR A 13 -18.03 -1.42 24.49
C THR A 13 -17.53 -1.67 23.06
N LEU A 14 -17.66 -0.68 22.16
CA LEU A 14 -17.18 -0.81 20.79
C LEU A 14 -15.66 -0.97 20.77
N VAL A 15 -14.93 -0.14 21.52
CA VAL A 15 -13.47 -0.17 21.59
C VAL A 15 -12.97 -1.48 22.19
N GLU A 16 -13.54 -1.93 23.31
CA GLU A 16 -13.23 -3.22 23.95
C GLU A 16 -13.33 -4.39 22.95
N GLU A 17 -14.39 -4.42 22.15
CA GLU A 17 -14.61 -5.48 21.17
C GLU A 17 -13.67 -5.38 19.95
N LEU A 18 -13.31 -4.17 19.55
CA LEU A 18 -12.29 -3.97 18.52
C LEU A 18 -10.92 -4.45 19.02
N VAL A 19 -10.56 -4.14 20.26
CA VAL A 19 -9.31 -4.62 20.90
C VAL A 19 -9.33 -6.14 21.01
N ALA A 20 -10.42 -6.71 21.52
CA ALA A 20 -10.59 -8.16 21.63
C ALA A 20 -10.54 -8.85 20.26
N GLY A 21 -10.93 -8.14 19.19
CA GLY A 21 -10.81 -8.56 17.80
C GLY A 21 -9.42 -8.37 17.18
N GLY A 22 -8.44 -7.86 17.92
CA GLY A 22 -7.05 -7.72 17.49
C GLY A 22 -6.64 -6.34 16.96
N VAL A 23 -7.45 -5.30 17.19
CA VAL A 23 -7.03 -3.92 16.93
C VAL A 23 -5.97 -3.50 17.95
N GLU A 24 -4.82 -3.03 17.47
CA GLU A 24 -3.67 -2.65 18.30
C GLU A 24 -3.46 -1.13 18.35
N SER A 25 -4.05 -0.39 17.42
CA SER A 25 -3.83 1.05 17.30
C SER A 25 -4.92 1.76 16.52
N VAL A 26 -5.04 3.07 16.70
CA VAL A 26 -6.07 3.91 16.07
C VAL A 26 -5.51 5.29 15.71
N CYS A 27 -5.99 5.84 14.59
CA CYS A 27 -5.73 7.22 14.20
C CYS A 27 -6.92 8.11 14.59
N LEU A 28 -6.64 9.14 15.39
CA LEU A 28 -7.63 10.04 15.98
C LEU A 28 -7.47 11.47 15.41
N SER A 29 -8.52 11.98 14.78
CA SER A 29 -8.64 13.37 14.37
C SER A 29 -9.55 14.16 15.34
N PRO A 30 -9.20 15.41 15.70
CA PRO A 30 -9.87 16.14 16.77
C PRO A 30 -11.29 16.57 16.40
N GLY A 31 -12.22 16.51 17.35
CA GLY A 31 -13.52 17.17 17.24
C GLY A 31 -14.50 16.80 18.34
N SER A 32 -15.54 17.63 18.50
CA SER A 32 -16.48 17.48 19.62
C SER A 32 -17.44 16.30 19.45
N ARG A 33 -17.97 16.05 18.24
CA ARG A 33 -18.95 14.95 18.05
C ARG A 33 -18.35 13.57 18.28
N SER A 34 -17.05 13.42 18.08
CA SER A 34 -16.30 12.17 18.25
C SER A 34 -15.79 11.96 19.68
N THR A 35 -16.07 12.87 20.63
CA THR A 35 -15.61 12.78 22.02
C THR A 35 -15.81 11.38 22.64
N PRO A 36 -16.98 10.71 22.53
CA PRO A 36 -17.14 9.38 23.11
C PRO A 36 -16.11 8.36 22.59
N LEU A 37 -15.92 8.28 21.27
CA LEU A 37 -14.95 7.37 20.64
C LEU A 37 -13.51 7.75 20.97
N THR A 38 -13.19 9.04 20.87
CA THR A 38 -11.83 9.54 21.12
C THR A 38 -11.39 9.25 22.54
N VAL A 39 -12.26 9.48 23.53
CA VAL A 39 -11.95 9.19 24.94
C VAL A 39 -11.82 7.68 25.16
N ALA A 40 -12.77 6.88 24.67
CA ALA A 40 -12.74 5.43 24.84
C ALA A 40 -11.44 4.81 24.27
N PHE A 41 -10.98 5.24 23.09
CA PHE A 41 -9.70 4.79 22.55
C PHE A 41 -8.48 5.31 23.31
N ALA A 42 -8.49 6.58 23.74
CA ALA A 42 -7.35 7.20 24.41
C ALA A 42 -7.13 6.67 25.83
N GLU A 43 -8.18 6.22 26.51
CA GLU A 43 -8.12 5.67 27.86
C GLU A 43 -7.95 4.14 27.87
N HIS A 44 -8.12 3.46 26.73
CA HIS A 44 -7.93 2.00 26.66
C HIS A 44 -6.44 1.62 26.78
N PRO A 45 -6.04 0.79 27.77
CA PRO A 45 -4.64 0.56 28.11
C PRO A 45 -3.84 -0.22 27.05
N GLU A 46 -4.52 -0.99 26.20
CA GLU A 46 -3.90 -1.85 25.18
C GLU A 46 -3.83 -1.22 23.79
N ILE A 47 -4.31 0.01 23.61
CA ILE A 47 -4.37 0.68 22.30
C ILE A 47 -3.30 1.76 22.19
N ARG A 48 -2.52 1.72 21.11
CA ARG A 48 -1.68 2.85 20.71
C ARG A 48 -2.50 3.87 19.95
N THR A 49 -2.55 5.11 20.43
CA THR A 49 -3.24 6.20 19.73
C THR A 49 -2.27 7.06 18.93
N PHE A 50 -2.67 7.41 17.71
CA PHE A 50 -1.96 8.36 16.84
C PHE A 50 -2.85 9.58 16.62
N SER A 51 -2.35 10.78 16.96
CA SER A 51 -3.13 12.01 16.89
C SER A 51 -2.73 12.85 15.68
N HIS A 52 -3.67 13.04 14.76
CA HIS A 52 -3.49 13.81 13.53
C HIS A 52 -4.40 15.05 13.53
N LEU A 53 -3.94 16.15 12.96
CA LEU A 53 -4.74 17.38 12.83
C LEU A 53 -5.48 17.46 11.49
N ASP A 54 -4.93 16.84 10.45
CA ASP A 54 -5.48 16.79 9.10
C ASP A 54 -6.07 15.40 8.88
N GLU A 55 -7.39 15.30 8.70
CA GLU A 55 -8.09 14.02 8.51
C GLU A 55 -7.59 13.25 7.28
N ARG A 56 -7.18 13.96 6.20
CA ARG A 56 -6.68 13.31 4.99
C ARG A 56 -5.34 12.64 5.28
N SER A 57 -4.40 13.36 5.90
CA SER A 57 -3.12 12.79 6.33
C SER A 57 -3.33 11.67 7.37
N SER A 58 -4.28 11.81 8.29
CA SER A 58 -4.66 10.75 9.24
C SER A 58 -5.08 9.47 8.52
N ALA A 59 -5.91 9.58 7.48
CA ALA A 59 -6.41 8.44 6.73
C ALA A 59 -5.31 7.73 5.94
N PHE A 60 -4.42 8.49 5.31
CA PHE A 60 -3.27 7.93 4.61
C PHE A 60 -2.23 7.32 5.56
N PHE A 61 -2.07 7.85 6.78
CA PHE A 61 -1.25 7.22 7.82
C PHE A 61 -1.82 5.87 8.24
N ALA A 62 -3.13 5.79 8.51
CA ALA A 62 -3.78 4.51 8.79
C ALA A 62 -3.66 3.52 7.62
N LEU A 63 -3.81 3.99 6.38
CA LEU A 63 -3.59 3.18 5.17
C LEU A 63 -2.19 2.57 5.16
N GLY A 64 -1.15 3.38 5.39
CA GLY A 64 0.23 2.90 5.39
C GLY A 64 0.50 1.88 6.48
N ARG A 65 -0.04 2.13 7.67
CA ARG A 65 0.08 1.22 8.80
C ARG A 65 -0.62 -0.12 8.51
N ALA A 66 -1.85 -0.08 8.02
CA ALA A 66 -2.62 -1.27 7.65
C ALA A 66 -1.98 -2.06 6.51
N ARG A 67 -1.40 -1.35 5.52
CA ARG A 67 -0.64 -1.95 4.42
C ARG A 67 0.56 -2.75 4.94
N ARG A 68 1.31 -2.18 5.88
CA ARG A 68 2.50 -2.85 6.45
C ARG A 68 2.15 -4.04 7.34
N THR A 69 1.03 -4.00 8.07
CA THR A 69 0.68 -5.06 9.03
C THR A 69 -0.27 -6.12 8.48
N GLY A 70 -1.00 -5.84 7.41
CA GLY A 70 -2.16 -6.64 6.98
C GLY A 70 -3.33 -6.61 7.97
N LYS A 71 -3.30 -5.73 8.98
CA LYS A 71 -4.33 -5.61 10.03
C LYS A 71 -5.09 -4.28 9.90
N PRO A 72 -6.40 -4.25 10.20
CA PRO A 72 -7.18 -3.02 10.12
C PRO A 72 -6.67 -1.99 11.12
N THR A 73 -6.44 -0.77 10.64
CA THR A 73 -6.16 0.40 11.49
C THR A 73 -7.39 1.30 11.52
N PRO A 74 -8.11 1.41 12.65
CA PRO A 74 -9.26 2.29 12.74
C PRO A 74 -8.91 3.78 12.63
N LEU A 75 -9.87 4.52 12.08
CA LEU A 75 -9.84 5.95 11.85
C LEU A 75 -11.04 6.59 12.53
N VAL A 76 -10.80 7.56 13.41
CA VAL A 76 -11.87 8.32 14.07
C VAL A 76 -11.80 9.78 13.65
N CYS A 77 -12.91 10.29 13.15
CA CYS A 77 -13.10 11.73 12.95
C CYS A 77 -14.44 12.19 13.51
N THR A 78 -14.55 13.50 13.66
CA THR A 78 -15.83 14.14 13.92
C THR A 78 -16.70 14.14 12.67
N SER A 79 -17.94 14.56 12.83
CA SER A 79 -18.92 14.71 11.76
C SER A 79 -18.61 15.86 10.80
N GLY A 80 -19.19 15.85 9.59
CA GLY A 80 -19.05 16.92 8.60
C GLY A 80 -17.97 16.61 7.56
N THR A 81 -17.32 17.65 7.03
CA THR A 81 -16.27 17.50 6.00
C THR A 81 -15.05 16.70 6.48
N ALA A 82 -14.87 16.56 7.79
CA ALA A 82 -13.86 15.68 8.38
C ALA A 82 -13.96 14.24 7.83
N ALA A 83 -15.18 13.68 7.75
CA ALA A 83 -15.40 12.38 7.14
C ALA A 83 -15.08 12.39 5.63
N ALA A 84 -15.44 13.45 4.91
CA ALA A 84 -15.15 13.56 3.48
C ALA A 84 -13.62 13.58 3.18
N ASN A 85 -12.79 14.08 4.09
CA ASN A 85 -11.33 14.08 3.92
C ASN A 85 -10.70 12.68 4.00
N PHE A 86 -11.40 11.67 4.52
CA PHE A 86 -10.93 10.29 4.46
C PHE A 86 -11.01 9.70 3.04
N HIS A 87 -11.89 10.25 2.19
CA HIS A 87 -12.27 9.64 0.91
C HIS A 87 -11.09 9.27 -0.01
N PRO A 88 -10.04 10.09 -0.18
CA PRO A 88 -8.91 9.70 -1.04
C PRO A 88 -8.21 8.42 -0.56
N ALA A 89 -7.97 8.29 0.75
CA ALA A 89 -7.37 7.09 1.32
C ALA A 89 -8.33 5.88 1.28
N VAL A 90 -9.64 6.12 1.35
CA VAL A 90 -10.67 5.07 1.18
C VAL A 90 -10.64 4.51 -0.25
N ILE A 91 -10.54 5.37 -1.26
CA ILE A 91 -10.40 4.93 -2.66
C ILE A 91 -9.09 4.15 -2.85
N GLU A 92 -7.98 4.62 -2.29
CA GLU A 92 -6.71 3.90 -2.38
C GLU A 92 -6.78 2.53 -1.68
N ALA A 93 -7.40 2.46 -0.49
CA ALA A 93 -7.59 1.23 0.26
C ALA A 93 -8.48 0.22 -0.49
N ASP A 94 -9.56 0.70 -1.11
CA ASP A 94 -10.44 -0.11 -1.95
C ASP A 94 -9.68 -0.75 -3.12
N GLN A 95 -8.95 0.09 -3.87
CA GLN A 95 -8.26 -0.33 -5.09
C GLN A 95 -6.99 -1.16 -4.82
N SER A 96 -6.41 -1.06 -3.63
CA SER A 96 -5.24 -1.86 -3.21
C SER A 96 -5.59 -3.05 -2.31
N GLY A 97 -6.85 -3.19 -1.87
CA GLY A 97 -7.24 -4.22 -0.91
C GLY A 97 -6.61 -4.04 0.48
N VAL A 98 -6.55 -2.80 1.00
CA VAL A 98 -5.96 -2.51 2.32
C VAL A 98 -7.06 -2.42 3.38
N PRO A 99 -6.95 -3.17 4.51
CA PRO A 99 -7.99 -3.19 5.53
C PRO A 99 -8.05 -1.88 6.33
N LEU A 100 -9.17 -1.15 6.25
CA LEU A 100 -9.41 0.06 7.05
C LEU A 100 -10.75 -0.02 7.79
N LEU A 101 -10.84 0.61 8.95
CA LEU A 101 -12.10 0.76 9.69
C LEU A 101 -12.39 2.23 9.99
N LEU A 102 -13.35 2.79 9.26
CA LEU A 102 -13.76 4.20 9.36
C LEU A 102 -14.86 4.34 10.42
N LEU A 103 -14.58 5.07 11.49
CA LEU A 103 -15.50 5.38 12.58
C LEU A 103 -15.82 6.87 12.54
N THR A 104 -16.85 7.24 11.77
CA THR A 104 -17.23 8.66 11.61
C THR A 104 -18.31 9.02 12.61
N ALA A 105 -18.01 9.91 13.55
CA ALA A 105 -19.04 10.38 14.48
C ALA A 105 -20.10 11.20 13.73
N ASP A 106 -21.36 11.12 14.14
CA ASP A 106 -22.49 11.77 13.47
C ASP A 106 -23.54 12.29 14.45
N ARG A 107 -24.46 13.10 13.95
CA ARG A 107 -25.56 13.70 14.70
C ARG A 107 -26.75 12.75 14.78
N PRO A 108 -27.62 12.95 15.79
CA PRO A 108 -28.91 12.28 15.86
C PRO A 108 -29.77 12.55 14.62
N PRO A 109 -30.64 11.61 14.21
CA PRO A 109 -31.41 11.71 12.97
C PRO A 109 -32.30 12.95 12.83
N GLU A 110 -32.81 13.51 13.94
CA GLU A 110 -33.66 14.71 13.88
C GLU A 110 -32.91 15.99 13.49
N LEU A 111 -31.58 15.96 13.48
CA LEU A 111 -30.75 17.09 13.03
C LEU A 111 -30.35 16.99 11.56
N THR A 112 -30.62 15.86 10.89
CA THR A 112 -30.42 15.71 9.45
C THR A 112 -31.37 16.64 8.70
N ASP A 113 -30.89 17.26 7.61
CA ASP A 113 -31.64 18.22 6.77
C ASP A 113 -32.27 19.43 7.50
N SER A 114 -31.85 19.68 8.74
CA SER A 114 -32.39 20.78 9.57
C SER A 114 -31.61 22.10 9.41
N GLY A 115 -30.48 22.09 8.70
CA GLY A 115 -29.52 23.20 8.70
C GLY A 115 -28.65 23.26 9.97
N ALA A 116 -28.66 22.21 10.80
CA ALA A 116 -27.80 22.12 11.98
C ALA A 116 -26.31 22.23 11.62
N ASN A 117 -25.57 22.97 12.43
CA ASN A 117 -24.16 23.27 12.17
C ASN A 117 -23.32 22.00 12.04
N GLN A 118 -22.47 21.98 11.00
CA GLN A 118 -21.52 20.91 10.67
C GLN A 118 -22.20 19.55 10.39
N THR A 119 -23.52 19.47 10.20
CA THR A 119 -24.24 18.25 9.77
C THR A 119 -24.23 18.12 8.25
N VAL A 120 -23.85 16.94 7.75
CA VAL A 120 -23.87 16.57 6.33
C VAL A 120 -24.49 15.18 6.19
N ASP A 121 -24.88 14.79 4.98
CA ASP A 121 -25.25 13.41 4.72
C ASP A 121 -24.00 12.51 4.78
N GLN A 122 -23.91 11.67 5.81
CA GLN A 122 -22.86 10.67 5.98
C GLN A 122 -23.33 9.26 5.59
N GLU A 123 -24.59 9.11 5.16
CA GLU A 123 -25.12 7.81 4.77
C GLU A 123 -24.45 7.33 3.49
N LYS A 124 -23.73 6.20 3.58
CA LYS A 124 -22.97 5.63 2.46
C LYS A 124 -22.06 6.66 1.77
N LEU A 125 -21.43 7.54 2.56
CA LEU A 125 -20.57 8.63 2.07
C LEU A 125 -19.51 8.17 1.05
N TYR A 126 -19.02 6.94 1.20
CA TYR A 126 -17.97 6.35 0.35
C TYR A 126 -18.50 5.37 -0.71
N GLY A 127 -19.83 5.22 -0.83
CA GLY A 127 -20.47 4.36 -1.83
C GLY A 127 -19.97 2.91 -1.80
N ASP A 128 -19.62 2.40 -2.98
CA ASP A 128 -19.17 1.02 -3.18
C ASP A 128 -17.67 0.81 -2.87
N ALA A 129 -16.93 1.88 -2.50
CA ALA A 129 -15.54 1.74 -2.13
C ALA A 129 -15.36 0.96 -0.81
N VAL A 130 -16.41 0.82 0.00
CA VAL A 130 -16.35 0.08 1.28
C VAL A 130 -16.91 -1.33 1.17
N ARG A 131 -16.23 -2.31 1.76
CA ARG A 131 -16.65 -3.72 1.84
C ARG A 131 -17.93 -3.89 2.67
N TRP A 132 -18.12 -3.02 3.67
CA TRP A 132 -19.33 -2.99 4.46
C TRP A 132 -19.60 -1.60 5.04
N TYR A 133 -20.86 -1.19 5.01
CA TYR A 133 -21.35 0.03 5.63
C TYR A 133 -22.41 -0.29 6.68
N ARG A 134 -22.39 0.43 7.80
CA ARG A 134 -23.48 0.43 8.77
C ARG A 134 -23.72 1.83 9.36
N ASP A 135 -24.96 2.29 9.25
CA ASP A 135 -25.46 3.39 10.08
C ASP A 135 -25.80 2.86 11.47
N MET A 136 -25.11 3.34 12.50
CA MET A 136 -25.33 2.89 13.87
C MET A 136 -26.54 3.60 14.46
N PRO A 137 -27.41 2.88 15.21
CA PRO A 137 -28.49 3.53 15.93
C PRO A 137 -27.93 4.42 17.05
N GLU A 138 -28.79 5.27 17.62
CA GLU A 138 -28.41 6.06 18.78
C GLU A 138 -28.10 5.16 20.00
N PRO A 139 -27.15 5.59 20.87
CA PRO A 139 -26.82 4.89 22.09
C PRO A 139 -28.00 4.70 23.03
N GLU A 140 -28.27 3.45 23.38
CA GLU A 140 -29.28 3.04 24.36
C GLU A 140 -28.75 1.88 25.22
N ALA A 141 -29.03 1.90 26.52
CA ALA A 141 -28.64 0.87 27.49
C ALA A 141 -29.58 -0.36 27.45
N GLU A 142 -29.82 -0.89 26.24
CA GLU A 142 -30.67 -2.08 26.02
C GLU A 142 -29.79 -3.31 25.69
N PRO A 143 -29.93 -4.46 26.39
CA PRO A 143 -29.05 -5.63 26.19
C PRO A 143 -28.91 -6.06 24.74
N ARG A 144 -30.01 -6.06 24.00
CA ARG A 144 -30.04 -6.48 22.60
C ARG A 144 -29.24 -5.53 21.70
N LYS A 145 -29.27 -4.22 21.99
CA LYS A 145 -28.51 -3.21 21.24
C LYS A 145 -27.02 -3.27 21.56
N VAL A 146 -26.67 -3.50 22.83
CA VAL A 146 -25.27 -3.71 23.23
C VAL A 146 -24.70 -4.99 22.59
N ARG A 147 -25.41 -6.12 22.61
CA ARG A 147 -24.99 -7.33 21.89
C ARG A 147 -24.85 -7.09 20.38
N MET A 148 -25.74 -6.29 19.79
CA MET A 148 -25.65 -5.89 18.39
C MET A 148 -24.40 -5.05 18.10
N LEU A 149 -24.05 -4.13 19.00
CA LEU A 149 -22.83 -3.32 18.91
C LEU A 149 -21.58 -4.21 18.95
N ARG A 150 -21.50 -5.13 19.93
CA ARG A 150 -20.40 -6.09 20.02
C ARG A 150 -20.28 -6.97 18.76
N THR A 151 -21.41 -7.47 18.26
CA THR A 151 -21.47 -8.22 16.99
C THR A 151 -21.06 -7.37 15.78
N THR A 152 -21.37 -6.07 15.79
CA THR A 152 -21.00 -5.12 14.73
C THR A 152 -19.51 -4.90 14.67
N ALA A 153 -18.86 -4.73 15.82
CA ALA A 153 -17.41 -4.60 15.92
C ALA A 153 -16.72 -5.81 15.26
N ALA A 154 -17.07 -7.03 15.69
CA ALA A 154 -16.52 -8.27 15.12
C ALA A 154 -16.79 -8.39 13.61
N ARG A 155 -18.00 -8.08 13.16
CA ARG A 155 -18.33 -8.10 11.72
C ARG A 155 -17.54 -7.06 10.93
N SER A 156 -17.31 -5.88 11.49
CA SER A 156 -16.56 -4.81 10.81
C SER A 156 -15.12 -5.22 10.54
N LEU A 157 -14.46 -5.84 11.52
CA LEU A 157 -13.11 -6.38 11.37
C LEU A 157 -13.09 -7.52 10.35
N ALA A 158 -13.98 -8.50 10.49
CA ALA A 158 -14.06 -9.65 9.60
C ALA A 158 -14.33 -9.26 8.13
N ALA A 159 -15.11 -8.20 7.89
CA ALA A 159 -15.37 -7.68 6.55
C ALA A 159 -14.19 -6.91 5.98
N SER A 160 -13.39 -6.23 6.82
CA SER A 160 -12.21 -5.49 6.36
C SER A 160 -11.05 -6.40 5.94
N THR A 161 -10.98 -7.62 6.45
CA THR A 161 -9.87 -8.58 6.23
C THR A 161 -10.33 -9.90 5.58
N ALA A 162 -11.47 -9.91 4.89
CA ALA A 162 -11.95 -11.11 4.18
C ALA A 162 -11.05 -11.40 2.95
N SER A 163 -11.45 -12.36 2.10
CA SER A 163 -10.72 -12.69 0.86
C SER A 163 -10.58 -11.50 -0.11
N ASP A 164 -11.45 -10.49 0.02
CA ASP A 164 -11.34 -9.18 -0.60
C ASP A 164 -11.21 -8.13 0.52
N PRO A 165 -9.98 -7.91 1.05
CA PRO A 165 -9.78 -6.93 2.12
C PRO A 165 -10.04 -5.51 1.61
N GLY A 166 -10.35 -4.59 2.52
CA GLY A 166 -10.67 -3.22 2.13
C GLY A 166 -11.29 -2.39 3.25
N PRO A 167 -11.72 -1.16 2.94
CA PRO A 167 -12.26 -0.25 3.95
C PRO A 167 -13.68 -0.66 4.36
N VAL A 168 -14.01 -0.46 5.63
CA VAL A 168 -15.35 -0.65 6.23
C VAL A 168 -15.75 0.64 6.92
N HIS A 169 -17.02 1.04 6.83
CA HIS A 169 -17.52 2.29 7.39
C HIS A 169 -18.64 2.07 8.41
N LEU A 170 -18.40 2.50 9.65
CA LEU A 170 -19.40 2.62 10.70
C LEU A 170 -19.68 4.11 10.94
N ASN A 171 -20.92 4.53 10.65
CA ASN A 171 -21.40 5.88 10.98
C ASN A 171 -21.96 5.89 12.41
N CYS A 172 -21.30 6.57 13.34
CA CYS A 172 -21.58 6.50 14.78
C CYS A 172 -22.36 7.71 15.29
N ARG A 173 -23.67 7.59 15.46
CA ARG A 173 -24.53 8.69 15.93
C ARG A 173 -24.39 8.89 17.44
N PHE A 174 -24.15 10.13 17.88
CA PHE A 174 -24.09 10.47 19.31
C PHE A 174 -24.97 11.67 19.64
N ARG A 175 -25.74 11.60 20.74
CA ARG A 175 -26.54 12.70 21.27
C ARG A 175 -25.77 13.44 22.38
N LYS A 176 -26.04 14.74 22.56
CA LYS A 176 -25.45 15.46 23.71
C LYS A 176 -26.12 15.03 25.03
N PRO A 177 -25.40 15.04 26.16
CA PRO A 177 -24.00 15.47 26.33
C PRO A 177 -23.01 14.40 25.84
N LEU A 178 -21.85 14.84 25.35
CA LEU A 178 -20.87 13.98 24.65
C LEU A 178 -19.70 13.59 25.54
N GLU A 179 -19.44 14.42 26.54
CA GLU A 179 -18.38 14.29 27.50
C GLU A 179 -18.66 13.10 28.44
N PRO A 180 -17.62 12.42 28.97
CA PRO A 180 -17.77 11.31 29.92
C PRO A 180 -18.14 11.85 31.32
N THR A 181 -19.27 12.55 31.42
CA THR A 181 -19.79 13.12 32.67
C THR A 181 -21.14 12.49 33.01
N PRO A 182 -21.41 12.22 34.30
CA PRO A 182 -22.72 11.78 34.77
C PRO A 182 -23.86 12.68 34.30
N VAL A 183 -24.89 12.09 33.72
CA VAL A 183 -26.10 12.79 33.25
C VAL A 183 -27.27 12.35 34.12
N PRO A 184 -27.97 13.27 34.81
CA PRO A 184 -29.19 12.94 35.54
C PRO A 184 -30.24 12.35 34.60
N ASP A 185 -30.88 11.25 35.01
CA ASP A 185 -31.90 10.49 34.25
C ASP A 185 -31.40 9.68 33.04
N ASP A 186 -30.14 9.80 32.63
CA ASP A 186 -29.50 8.72 31.87
C ASP A 186 -29.30 7.58 32.87
N ASP A 187 -29.74 6.38 32.50
CA ASP A 187 -29.48 5.17 33.26
C ASP A 187 -28.40 4.36 32.51
N PRO A 188 -27.14 4.83 32.47
CA PRO A 188 -26.05 4.08 31.81
C PRO A 188 -25.70 2.81 32.58
N ASP A 189 -25.95 2.85 33.90
CA ASP A 189 -25.97 1.72 34.82
C ASP A 189 -27.37 1.08 34.91
N GLY A 190 -28.32 1.48 34.05
CA GLY A 190 -29.73 1.01 33.97
C GLY A 190 -29.94 -0.40 33.48
N VAL A 191 -28.82 -1.09 33.45
CA VAL A 191 -28.68 -2.47 33.85
C VAL A 191 -29.35 -2.67 35.22
N SER A 192 -30.63 -3.02 35.24
CA SER A 192 -31.25 -3.45 36.51
C SER A 192 -30.40 -4.56 37.15
N ASP A 193 -30.40 -4.65 38.48
CA ASP A 193 -29.74 -5.76 39.21
C ASP A 193 -30.18 -7.17 38.67
N ASP A 194 -31.30 -7.24 37.93
CA ASP A 194 -31.84 -8.43 37.25
C ASP A 194 -31.19 -8.79 35.89
N TRP A 195 -30.23 -8.01 35.35
CA TRP A 195 -29.36 -8.49 34.24
C TRP A 195 -28.56 -9.74 34.62
N ALA A 196 -28.39 -9.97 35.93
CA ALA A 196 -27.56 -11.00 36.54
C ALA A 196 -27.96 -12.45 36.19
N ASP A 197 -29.19 -12.72 35.73
CA ASP A 197 -29.63 -14.09 35.46
C ASP A 197 -29.88 -14.44 33.97
N GLY A 198 -29.93 -13.45 33.06
CA GLY A 198 -30.25 -13.68 31.63
C GLY A 198 -29.44 -12.90 30.59
N ASP A 199 -28.83 -11.77 30.97
CA ASP A 199 -28.26 -10.80 30.01
C ASP A 199 -26.82 -10.37 30.28
N ARG A 200 -26.12 -11.04 31.20
CA ARG A 200 -24.69 -10.87 31.51
C ARG A 200 -23.77 -10.75 30.28
N LEU A 201 -24.07 -11.49 29.20
CA LEU A 201 -23.31 -11.45 27.95
C LEU A 201 -23.33 -10.07 27.25
N ALA A 202 -24.38 -9.26 27.46
CA ALA A 202 -24.43 -7.90 26.92
C ALA A 202 -23.46 -6.97 27.65
N ALA A 203 -23.52 -6.97 28.99
CA ALA A 203 -22.62 -6.22 29.87
C ALA A 203 -21.16 -6.62 29.68
N GLU A 204 -20.86 -7.89 29.92
CA GLU A 204 -19.49 -8.35 30.16
C GLU A 204 -18.81 -8.89 28.90
N GLY A 205 -19.56 -9.04 27.80
CA GLY A 205 -19.05 -9.67 26.59
C GLY A 205 -18.69 -11.14 26.81
N ARG A 206 -17.56 -11.56 26.23
CA ARG A 206 -16.98 -12.91 26.36
C ARG A 206 -15.49 -12.79 26.70
N ASP A 207 -14.86 -13.91 27.02
CA ASP A 207 -13.40 -13.97 27.01
C ASP A 207 -12.92 -13.93 25.55
N GLY A 208 -12.27 -12.84 25.17
CA GLY A 208 -11.99 -12.49 23.77
C GLY A 208 -13.20 -11.88 23.03
N PRO A 209 -13.19 -11.86 21.69
CA PRO A 209 -14.20 -11.14 20.92
C PRO A 209 -15.58 -11.79 21.07
N PHE A 210 -16.63 -10.97 21.09
CA PHE A 210 -18.01 -11.44 21.23
C PHE A 210 -18.37 -12.43 20.13
N VAL A 211 -17.87 -12.22 18.91
CA VAL A 211 -17.90 -13.20 17.83
C VAL A 211 -16.48 -13.41 17.32
N ARG A 212 -15.93 -14.60 17.53
CA ARG A 212 -14.69 -15.01 16.86
C ARG A 212 -15.00 -15.36 15.41
N THR A 213 -14.26 -14.78 14.48
CA THR A 213 -14.38 -15.01 13.04
C THR A 213 -13.11 -15.64 12.52
N GLU A 214 -13.25 -16.70 11.73
CA GLU A 214 -12.16 -17.36 11.02
C GLU A 214 -12.46 -17.26 9.52
N GLN A 215 -11.48 -16.83 8.73
CA GLN A 215 -11.62 -16.73 7.27
C GLN A 215 -10.89 -17.90 6.60
N GLY A 216 -11.56 -18.56 5.66
CA GLY A 216 -10.91 -19.55 4.81
C GLY A 216 -10.15 -18.90 3.66
N ARG A 217 -9.14 -19.61 3.14
CA ARG A 217 -8.46 -19.24 1.89
C ARG A 217 -9.07 -20.06 0.74
N PRO A 218 -9.42 -19.42 -0.40
CA PRO A 218 -9.96 -20.15 -1.53
C PRO A 218 -8.88 -21.05 -2.17
N GLU A 219 -9.23 -22.29 -2.48
CA GLU A 219 -8.34 -23.24 -3.15
C GLU A 219 -9.02 -23.82 -4.39
N LEU A 220 -8.24 -24.07 -5.44
CA LEU A 220 -8.74 -24.76 -6.63
C LEU A 220 -8.87 -26.27 -6.38
N PRO A 221 -9.88 -26.93 -6.99
CA PRO A 221 -9.93 -28.39 -7.02
C PRO A 221 -8.66 -29.00 -7.64
N SER A 222 -8.25 -30.17 -7.15
CA SER A 222 -7.04 -30.86 -7.63
C SER A 222 -7.04 -31.12 -9.15
N GLU A 223 -8.20 -31.36 -9.75
CA GLU A 223 -8.35 -31.52 -11.20
C GLU A 223 -8.02 -30.23 -11.97
N GLU A 224 -8.40 -29.07 -11.43
CA GLU A 224 -8.08 -27.77 -12.01
C GLU A 224 -6.59 -27.44 -11.90
N ILE A 225 -5.98 -27.68 -10.72
CA ILE A 225 -4.52 -27.55 -10.60
C ILE A 225 -3.80 -28.45 -11.60
N THR A 226 -4.28 -29.69 -11.78
CA THR A 226 -3.70 -30.62 -12.77
C THR A 226 -3.85 -30.10 -14.21
N ARG A 227 -4.98 -29.45 -14.54
CA ARG A 227 -5.20 -28.82 -15.85
C ARG A 227 -4.21 -27.67 -16.09
N VAL A 228 -3.98 -26.83 -15.08
CA VAL A 228 -3.01 -25.73 -15.16
C VAL A 228 -1.58 -26.27 -15.26
N ALA A 229 -1.21 -27.25 -14.42
CA ALA A 229 0.11 -27.89 -14.45
C ALA A 229 0.42 -28.49 -15.83
N ARG A 230 -0.53 -29.18 -16.47
CA ARG A 230 -0.34 -29.69 -17.85
C ARG A 230 -0.12 -28.59 -18.88
N ALA A 231 -0.83 -27.46 -18.75
CA ALA A 231 -0.61 -26.32 -19.63
C ALA A 231 0.80 -25.74 -19.43
N VAL A 232 1.26 -25.67 -18.19
CA VAL A 232 2.61 -25.26 -17.82
C VAL A 232 3.67 -26.21 -18.40
N GLU A 233 3.52 -27.52 -18.21
CA GLU A 233 4.44 -28.54 -18.73
C GLU A 233 4.48 -28.60 -20.27
N SER A 234 3.36 -28.29 -20.93
CA SER A 234 3.30 -28.27 -22.40
C SER A 234 4.03 -27.08 -23.03
N ALA A 235 4.46 -26.10 -22.23
CA ALA A 235 5.08 -24.88 -22.69
C ALA A 235 6.58 -24.85 -22.34
N ASP A 236 7.43 -25.07 -23.34
CA ASP A 236 8.88 -24.94 -23.20
C ASP A 236 9.32 -23.50 -22.80
N ARG A 237 8.49 -22.49 -23.09
CA ARG A 237 8.78 -21.07 -22.82
C ARG A 237 7.70 -20.49 -21.92
N GLY A 238 7.89 -20.56 -20.61
CA GLY A 238 6.97 -19.92 -19.67
C GLY A 238 7.57 -18.73 -18.94
N LEU A 239 6.70 -17.93 -18.33
CA LEU A 239 7.08 -16.81 -17.48
C LEU A 239 6.24 -16.81 -16.21
N ILE A 240 6.86 -16.41 -15.11
CA ILE A 240 6.17 -16.00 -13.89
C ILE A 240 6.24 -14.48 -13.85
N VAL A 241 5.09 -13.81 -13.70
CA VAL A 241 5.01 -12.35 -13.53
C VAL A 241 4.44 -12.08 -12.15
N ALA A 242 5.22 -11.40 -11.33
CA ALA A 242 4.79 -10.94 -10.02
C ALA A 242 4.58 -9.42 -10.09
N GLY A 243 3.33 -8.99 -10.06
CA GLY A 243 2.95 -7.59 -10.00
C GLY A 243 2.84 -7.06 -8.57
N PRO A 244 2.41 -5.80 -8.39
CA PRO A 244 2.23 -5.20 -7.07
C PRO A 244 1.27 -6.01 -6.18
N ALA A 245 1.64 -6.26 -4.92
CA ALA A 245 0.79 -6.91 -3.93
C ALA A 245 1.30 -6.65 -2.49
N ASP A 246 0.38 -6.45 -1.54
CA ASP A 246 0.73 -6.34 -0.11
C ASP A 246 0.68 -7.70 0.63
N ASP A 247 -0.21 -8.61 0.24
CA ASP A 247 -0.28 -10.02 0.70
C ASP A 247 -0.25 -10.94 -0.53
N GLY A 248 0.89 -10.90 -1.23
CA GLY A 248 1.09 -11.55 -2.52
C GLY A 248 1.61 -12.98 -2.45
N LEU A 249 2.30 -13.37 -3.52
CA LEU A 249 3.04 -14.62 -3.57
C LEU A 249 4.28 -14.52 -2.68
N ALA A 250 4.39 -15.38 -1.68
CA ALA A 250 5.51 -15.44 -0.75
C ALA A 250 6.76 -16.05 -1.42
N PRO A 251 7.97 -15.67 -0.97
CA PRO A 251 9.23 -16.20 -1.50
C PRO A 251 9.31 -17.72 -1.52
N GLU A 252 8.83 -18.43 -0.49
CA GLU A 252 8.89 -19.89 -0.41
C GLU A 252 8.00 -20.57 -1.45
N ALA A 253 6.81 -20.01 -1.70
CA ALA A 253 5.89 -20.51 -2.71
C ALA A 253 6.41 -20.20 -4.13
N LEU A 254 7.06 -19.04 -4.32
CA LEU A 254 7.80 -18.74 -5.54
C LEU A 254 8.94 -19.74 -5.75
N GLU A 255 9.74 -20.05 -4.72
CA GLU A 255 10.84 -21.03 -4.81
C GLU A 255 10.35 -22.40 -5.27
N ALA A 256 9.24 -22.89 -4.70
CA ALA A 256 8.63 -24.14 -5.13
C ALA A 256 8.19 -24.10 -6.60
N LEU A 257 7.47 -23.05 -7.01
CA LEU A 257 6.94 -22.92 -8.36
C LEU A 257 8.04 -22.70 -9.41
N ALA A 258 8.92 -21.73 -9.19
CA ALA A 258 9.99 -21.36 -10.10
C ALA A 258 11.04 -22.48 -10.20
N GLY A 259 11.35 -23.17 -9.09
CA GLY A 259 12.23 -24.33 -9.07
C GLY A 259 11.68 -25.47 -9.94
N ALA A 260 10.38 -25.81 -9.77
CA ALA A 260 9.74 -26.88 -10.54
C ALA A 260 9.56 -26.54 -12.03
N THR A 261 9.12 -25.31 -12.35
CA THR A 261 8.85 -24.90 -13.73
C THR A 261 10.11 -24.50 -14.51
N GLY A 262 11.14 -23.99 -13.83
CA GLY A 262 12.29 -23.39 -14.48
C GLY A 262 11.92 -22.14 -15.30
N PHE A 263 10.89 -21.39 -14.92
CA PHE A 263 10.50 -20.17 -15.63
C PHE A 263 11.21 -18.93 -15.06
N PRO A 264 11.68 -17.99 -15.90
CA PRO A 264 12.11 -16.67 -15.45
C PRO A 264 10.99 -15.95 -14.68
N VAL A 265 11.39 -15.18 -13.66
CA VAL A 265 10.47 -14.40 -12.83
C VAL A 265 10.63 -12.92 -13.17
N LEU A 266 9.59 -12.29 -13.69
CA LEU A 266 9.51 -10.85 -13.92
C LEU A 266 8.87 -10.23 -12.67
N ALA A 267 9.68 -9.70 -11.78
CA ALA A 267 9.22 -9.24 -10.46
C ALA A 267 9.11 -7.71 -10.44
N ASP A 268 7.90 -7.16 -10.33
CA ASP A 268 7.66 -5.74 -10.03
C ASP A 268 8.32 -5.38 -8.69
N PRO A 269 8.87 -4.15 -8.51
CA PRO A 269 9.48 -3.79 -7.23
C PRO A 269 8.51 -3.88 -6.05
N LEU A 270 7.21 -3.74 -6.28
CA LEU A 270 6.14 -3.82 -5.27
C LEU A 270 5.53 -5.21 -5.13
N SER A 271 6.17 -6.24 -5.69
CA SER A 271 5.70 -7.63 -5.60
C SER A 271 6.18 -8.37 -4.35
N ASP A 272 7.06 -7.75 -3.55
CA ASP A 272 7.88 -8.39 -2.50
C ASP A 272 8.77 -9.56 -2.97
N LEU A 273 8.90 -9.75 -4.29
CA LEU A 273 9.69 -10.83 -4.89
C LEU A 273 10.94 -10.33 -5.63
N ARG A 274 11.18 -9.03 -5.70
CA ARG A 274 12.39 -8.45 -6.32
C ARG A 274 13.59 -8.43 -5.38
N PHE A 275 13.35 -8.29 -4.08
CA PHE A 275 14.38 -8.14 -3.05
C PHE A 275 14.21 -9.20 -1.99
N GLY A 276 15.29 -9.91 -1.64
CA GLY A 276 15.29 -10.88 -0.54
C GLY A 276 16.17 -12.09 -0.81
N PRO A 277 16.42 -12.94 0.20
CA PRO A 277 17.37 -14.04 0.10
C PRO A 277 16.99 -15.09 -0.95
N HIS A 278 15.73 -15.12 -1.41
CA HIS A 278 15.28 -16.03 -2.49
C HIS A 278 15.94 -15.71 -3.83
N VAL A 279 16.36 -14.46 -4.07
CA VAL A 279 16.99 -14.03 -5.32
C VAL A 279 18.24 -14.86 -5.65
N ASP A 280 19.04 -15.23 -4.65
CA ASP A 280 20.23 -16.09 -4.82
C ASP A 280 19.93 -17.59 -4.65
N ARG A 281 18.81 -17.95 -4.00
CA ARG A 281 18.39 -19.35 -3.82
C ARG A 281 17.76 -19.95 -5.07
N LEU A 282 17.13 -19.12 -5.89
CA LEU A 282 16.54 -19.51 -7.17
C LEU A 282 17.63 -19.78 -8.21
N ASP A 283 17.48 -20.88 -8.94
CA ASP A 283 18.34 -21.22 -10.09
C ASP A 283 17.79 -20.67 -11.42
N VAL A 284 16.81 -19.77 -11.34
CA VAL A 284 16.22 -19.04 -12.47
C VAL A 284 16.40 -17.54 -12.26
N PRO A 285 16.47 -16.74 -13.33
CA PRO A 285 16.67 -15.30 -13.17
C PRO A 285 15.41 -14.64 -12.59
N VAL A 286 15.58 -13.94 -11.47
CA VAL A 286 14.67 -12.87 -11.03
C VAL A 286 15.04 -11.62 -11.82
N CYS A 287 14.17 -11.22 -12.73
CA CYS A 287 14.37 -10.15 -13.68
C CYS A 287 13.75 -8.86 -13.15
N GLY A 288 14.54 -7.77 -13.13
CA GLY A 288 14.07 -6.42 -12.81
C GLY A 288 14.35 -5.38 -13.90
N GLY A 289 15.13 -5.73 -14.94
CA GLY A 289 15.49 -4.83 -16.03
C GLY A 289 14.52 -4.84 -17.21
N TYR A 290 13.44 -5.61 -17.12
CA TYR A 290 12.52 -5.89 -18.21
C TYR A 290 11.85 -4.65 -18.82
N ASP A 291 11.66 -3.58 -18.03
CA ASP A 291 11.11 -2.32 -18.53
C ASP A 291 11.99 -1.72 -19.64
N ALA A 292 13.30 -1.95 -19.58
CA ALA A 292 14.24 -1.38 -20.53
C ALA A 292 14.22 -2.07 -21.91
N TYR A 293 13.97 -3.38 -21.95
CA TYR A 293 14.19 -4.18 -23.16
C TYR A 293 12.93 -4.84 -23.73
N LEU A 294 11.91 -5.15 -22.92
CA LEU A 294 10.65 -5.70 -23.43
C LEU A 294 9.88 -4.69 -24.29
N GLY A 295 9.04 -5.20 -25.20
CA GLY A 295 8.23 -4.36 -26.09
C GLY A 295 9.05 -3.50 -27.05
N SER A 296 10.27 -3.95 -27.42
CA SER A 296 11.17 -3.25 -28.32
C SER A 296 11.75 -4.17 -29.39
N ASP A 297 12.29 -3.60 -30.46
CA ASP A 297 12.97 -4.35 -31.53
C ASP A 297 14.12 -5.22 -31.02
N ALA A 298 14.67 -4.92 -29.83
CA ALA A 298 15.74 -5.70 -29.22
C ALA A 298 15.33 -7.14 -28.90
N VAL A 299 14.04 -7.37 -28.65
CA VAL A 299 13.48 -8.68 -28.34
C VAL A 299 12.48 -9.16 -29.38
N ALA A 300 12.31 -8.44 -30.49
CA ALA A 300 11.33 -8.79 -31.53
C ALA A 300 11.63 -10.14 -32.23
N SER A 301 12.88 -10.60 -32.20
CA SER A 301 13.28 -11.92 -32.70
C SER A 301 13.03 -13.05 -31.69
N TRP A 302 12.68 -12.73 -30.45
CA TRP A 302 12.42 -13.72 -29.42
C TRP A 302 11.09 -14.42 -29.74
N ALA A 303 11.07 -15.74 -29.58
CA ALA A 303 9.83 -16.48 -29.66
C ALA A 303 8.93 -16.15 -28.46
N ASP A 304 7.64 -15.95 -28.70
CA ASP A 304 6.65 -15.69 -27.65
C ASP A 304 6.64 -16.80 -26.58
N PRO A 305 6.32 -16.48 -25.31
CA PRO A 305 6.02 -17.48 -24.30
C PRO A 305 4.82 -18.33 -24.76
N GLY A 306 4.79 -19.59 -24.33
CA GLY A 306 3.61 -20.45 -24.47
C GLY A 306 2.61 -20.28 -23.33
N VAL A 307 3.10 -19.93 -22.13
CA VAL A 307 2.30 -19.76 -20.92
C VAL A 307 2.85 -18.64 -20.03
N VAL A 308 1.98 -17.92 -19.34
CA VAL A 308 2.35 -16.96 -18.29
C VAL A 308 1.52 -17.23 -17.04
N LEU A 309 2.17 -17.30 -15.89
CA LEU A 309 1.53 -17.33 -14.57
C LEU A 309 1.68 -15.95 -13.94
N ARG A 310 0.57 -15.33 -13.54
CA ARG A 310 0.53 -13.98 -13.01
C ARG A 310 -0.02 -13.96 -11.60
N PHE A 311 0.71 -13.27 -10.72
CA PHE A 311 0.36 -13.05 -9.32
C PHE A 311 0.42 -11.56 -9.02
N GLY A 312 -0.46 -11.08 -8.14
CA GLY A 312 -0.60 -9.66 -7.83
C GLY A 312 -1.26 -8.86 -8.96
N ALA A 313 -1.31 -7.55 -8.79
CA ALA A 313 -1.97 -6.62 -9.70
C ALA A 313 -1.25 -6.51 -11.06
N SER A 314 -1.85 -5.77 -12.01
CA SER A 314 -1.19 -5.49 -13.29
C SER A 314 0.16 -4.78 -13.08
N PRO A 315 1.26 -5.24 -13.73
CA PRO A 315 2.60 -4.68 -13.51
C PRO A 315 2.70 -3.18 -13.75
N THR A 316 3.61 -2.52 -13.04
CA THR A 316 3.89 -1.08 -13.19
C THR A 316 4.42 -0.76 -14.60
N SER A 317 5.37 -1.57 -15.10
CA SER A 317 5.99 -1.41 -16.41
C SER A 317 4.98 -1.51 -17.55
N LYS A 318 4.81 -0.39 -18.26
CA LYS A 318 4.04 -0.34 -19.52
C LYS A 318 4.66 -1.24 -20.61
N PRO A 319 5.98 -1.26 -20.85
CA PRO A 319 6.64 -2.24 -21.72
C PRO A 319 6.29 -3.69 -21.42
N LEU A 320 6.31 -4.12 -20.15
CA LEU A 320 5.92 -5.48 -19.76
C LEU A 320 4.44 -5.73 -20.06
N ARG A 321 3.54 -4.81 -19.69
CA ARG A 321 2.10 -4.94 -20.00
C ARG A 321 1.84 -5.08 -21.50
N HIS A 322 2.48 -4.25 -22.31
CA HIS A 322 2.37 -4.35 -23.77
C HIS A 322 2.93 -5.66 -24.31
N TYR A 323 4.09 -6.12 -23.79
CA TYR A 323 4.63 -7.43 -24.16
C TYR A 323 3.62 -8.55 -23.87
N LEU A 324 3.01 -8.55 -22.67
CA LEU A 324 1.96 -9.53 -22.33
C LEU A 324 0.75 -9.43 -23.27
N ARG A 325 0.32 -8.22 -23.65
CA ARG A 325 -0.78 -8.01 -24.62
C ARG A 325 -0.46 -8.56 -25.99
N ASP A 326 0.75 -8.31 -26.46
CA ASP A 326 1.13 -8.62 -27.83
C ASP A 326 1.47 -10.11 -28.00
N THR A 327 1.77 -10.81 -26.91
CA THR A 327 1.92 -12.28 -26.93
C THR A 327 0.57 -12.98 -27.05
N GLY A 328 0.44 -13.92 -27.99
CA GLY A 328 -0.77 -14.77 -28.13
C GLY A 328 -0.85 -15.93 -27.14
N CYS A 329 -0.12 -15.86 -26.02
CA CYS A 329 0.07 -16.97 -25.11
C CYS A 329 -1.10 -17.15 -24.15
N ARG A 330 -1.18 -18.33 -23.52
CA ARG A 330 -2.14 -18.56 -22.45
C ARG A 330 -1.68 -17.87 -21.17
N GLN A 331 -2.55 -17.14 -20.49
CA GLN A 331 -2.20 -16.37 -19.29
C GLN A 331 -3.15 -16.71 -18.14
N PHE A 332 -2.58 -17.25 -17.06
CA PHE A 332 -3.32 -17.53 -15.83
C PHE A 332 -3.07 -16.41 -14.84
N VAL A 333 -4.14 -15.79 -14.36
CA VAL A 333 -4.08 -14.78 -13.28
C VAL A 333 -4.61 -15.42 -12.01
N VAL A 334 -3.85 -15.33 -10.92
CA VAL A 334 -4.25 -15.84 -9.61
C VAL A 334 -4.65 -14.66 -8.73
N ASP A 335 -5.91 -14.64 -8.29
CA ASP A 335 -6.44 -13.58 -7.45
C ASP A 335 -7.45 -14.16 -6.43
N PRO A 336 -7.19 -14.07 -5.11
CA PRO A 336 -8.05 -14.69 -4.11
C PRO A 336 -9.41 -13.99 -3.94
N ALA A 337 -9.51 -12.71 -4.30
CA ALA A 337 -10.76 -11.94 -4.27
C ALA A 337 -11.63 -12.18 -5.51
N GLY A 338 -11.07 -12.80 -6.56
CA GLY A 338 -11.70 -12.89 -7.87
C GLY A 338 -11.71 -11.55 -8.61
N GLY A 339 -10.77 -10.66 -8.28
CA GLY A 339 -10.55 -9.39 -8.94
C GLY A 339 -10.10 -9.58 -10.39
N TRP A 340 -10.53 -8.65 -11.25
CA TRP A 340 -10.13 -8.59 -12.66
C TRP A 340 -9.05 -7.53 -12.84
N THR A 341 -7.92 -7.72 -12.16
CA THR A 341 -6.80 -6.75 -12.07
C THR A 341 -5.97 -6.71 -13.35
N GLU A 342 -6.62 -6.38 -14.47
CA GLU A 342 -6.07 -6.49 -15.82
C GLU A 342 -6.18 -5.22 -16.66
N ALA A 343 -5.05 -4.51 -16.84
CA ALA A 343 -5.02 -3.27 -17.60
C ALA A 343 -5.07 -3.47 -19.13
N GLU A 344 -4.62 -4.63 -19.63
CA GLU A 344 -4.54 -4.92 -21.08
C GLU A 344 -5.47 -6.07 -21.52
N PHE A 345 -6.27 -6.61 -20.60
CA PHE A 345 -7.28 -7.65 -20.85
C PHE A 345 -6.72 -8.94 -21.49
N THR A 346 -5.59 -9.43 -20.97
CA THR A 346 -4.83 -10.55 -21.57
C THR A 346 -5.04 -11.91 -20.91
N ALA A 347 -5.67 -11.95 -19.72
CA ALA A 347 -5.97 -13.19 -19.02
C ALA A 347 -6.80 -14.14 -19.91
N SER A 348 -6.35 -15.39 -20.04
CA SER A 348 -7.16 -16.46 -20.62
C SER A 348 -7.95 -17.21 -19.55
N ASP A 349 -7.40 -17.28 -18.33
CA ASP A 349 -7.96 -18.00 -17.20
C ASP A 349 -7.76 -17.15 -15.93
N LEU A 350 -8.85 -16.82 -15.23
CA LEU A 350 -8.80 -16.27 -13.87
C LEU A 350 -8.95 -17.40 -12.87
N LEU A 351 -7.96 -17.55 -11.99
CA LEU A 351 -7.89 -18.55 -10.94
C LEU A 351 -8.23 -17.88 -9.61
N VAL A 352 -9.47 -18.06 -9.14
CA VAL A 352 -9.91 -17.53 -7.85
C VAL A 352 -9.42 -18.42 -6.72
N ALA A 353 -8.20 -18.17 -6.27
CA ALA A 353 -7.52 -18.97 -5.25
C ALA A 353 -6.40 -18.20 -4.57
N ASP A 354 -5.99 -18.68 -3.41
CA ASP A 354 -4.81 -18.18 -2.71
C ASP A 354 -3.54 -18.38 -3.57
N PRO A 355 -2.71 -17.32 -3.73
CA PRO A 355 -1.54 -17.36 -4.60
C PRO A 355 -0.49 -18.37 -4.11
N ASN A 356 -0.31 -18.49 -2.80
CA ASN A 356 0.70 -19.34 -2.18
C ASN A 356 0.34 -20.82 -2.29
N ALA A 357 -0.92 -21.17 -1.98
CA ALA A 357 -1.46 -22.51 -2.15
C ALA A 357 -1.43 -22.94 -3.62
N THR A 358 -1.80 -22.04 -4.55
CA THR A 358 -1.76 -22.32 -5.99
C THR A 358 -0.34 -22.58 -6.48
N ALA A 359 0.61 -21.70 -6.15
CA ALA A 359 2.01 -21.85 -6.55
C ALA A 359 2.65 -23.12 -5.97
N SER A 360 2.40 -23.42 -4.69
CA SER A 360 2.90 -24.64 -4.04
C SER A 360 2.32 -25.90 -4.69
N ALA A 361 1.00 -25.95 -4.91
CA ALA A 361 0.33 -27.09 -5.52
C ALA A 361 0.76 -27.34 -6.97
N LEU A 362 1.08 -26.28 -7.72
CA LEU A 362 1.68 -26.37 -9.05
C LEU A 362 3.13 -26.87 -8.97
N GLY A 363 3.94 -26.35 -8.04
CA GLY A 363 5.31 -26.79 -7.81
C GLY A 363 5.44 -28.28 -7.48
N GLU A 364 4.44 -28.86 -6.80
CA GLU A 364 4.37 -30.30 -6.52
C GLU A 364 3.99 -31.17 -7.74
N ARG A 365 3.30 -30.60 -8.74
CA ARG A 365 2.70 -31.36 -9.85
C ARG A 365 3.47 -31.23 -11.15
N VAL A 366 4.14 -30.10 -11.37
CA VAL A 366 4.97 -29.88 -12.55
C VAL A 366 6.25 -30.69 -12.40
N THR A 367 6.48 -31.61 -13.33
CA THR A 367 7.65 -32.49 -13.35
C THR A 367 8.63 -32.18 -14.47
N GLU A 368 8.18 -31.45 -15.50
CA GLU A 368 8.99 -31.05 -16.65
C GLU A 368 9.40 -29.58 -16.53
N ARG A 369 10.71 -29.33 -16.53
CA ARG A 369 11.25 -27.96 -16.53
C ARG A 369 11.17 -27.35 -17.93
N GLY A 370 10.92 -26.06 -18.00
CA GLY A 370 10.99 -25.28 -19.23
C GLY A 370 12.40 -25.25 -19.85
N SER A 371 12.49 -24.64 -21.02
CA SER A 371 13.70 -24.52 -21.84
C SER A 371 14.81 -23.74 -21.13
N GLU A 372 16.00 -24.34 -21.05
CA GLU A 372 17.23 -23.67 -20.59
C GLU A 372 17.63 -22.48 -21.49
N PRO A 373 17.67 -22.60 -22.83
CA PRO A 373 17.88 -21.45 -23.73
C PRO A 373 16.91 -20.28 -23.52
N TRP A 374 15.67 -20.56 -23.09
CA TRP A 374 14.70 -19.51 -22.76
C TRP A 374 15.11 -18.75 -21.50
N ARG A 375 15.49 -19.45 -20.43
CA ARG A 375 16.00 -18.83 -19.19
C ARG A 375 17.28 -18.04 -19.42
N GLU A 376 18.24 -18.63 -20.13
CA GLU A 376 19.53 -18.00 -20.43
C GLU A 376 19.36 -16.69 -21.20
N ARG A 377 18.35 -16.60 -22.07
CA ARG A 377 18.03 -15.38 -22.80
C ARG A 377 17.64 -14.22 -21.89
N PHE A 378 16.80 -14.48 -20.89
CA PHE A 378 16.47 -13.47 -19.87
C PHE A 378 17.69 -13.13 -19.01
N ALA A 379 18.45 -14.13 -18.56
CA ALA A 379 19.67 -13.90 -17.78
C ALA A 379 20.70 -13.03 -18.52
N ALA A 380 20.89 -13.27 -19.81
CA ALA A 380 21.78 -12.48 -20.66
C ALA A 380 21.28 -11.03 -20.84
N ALA A 381 19.97 -10.84 -21.02
CA ALA A 381 19.37 -9.51 -21.12
C ALA A 381 19.50 -8.71 -19.82
N GLU A 382 19.23 -9.35 -18.67
CA GLU A 382 19.43 -8.76 -17.35
C GLU A 382 20.89 -8.37 -17.14
N GLN A 383 21.84 -9.26 -17.45
CA GLN A 383 23.27 -8.95 -17.34
C GLN A 383 23.64 -7.72 -18.15
N VAL A 384 23.25 -7.65 -19.42
CA VAL A 384 23.53 -6.50 -20.30
C VAL A 384 22.91 -5.22 -19.76
N HIS A 385 21.68 -5.30 -19.24
CA HIS A 385 21.01 -4.14 -18.68
C HIS A 385 21.73 -3.62 -17.42
N TRP A 386 22.03 -4.49 -16.47
CA TRP A 386 22.68 -4.11 -15.22
C TRP A 386 24.13 -3.66 -15.40
N GLU A 387 24.87 -4.21 -16.38
CA GLU A 387 26.18 -3.69 -16.80
C GLU A 387 26.04 -2.26 -17.34
N ALA A 388 25.05 -1.99 -18.21
CA ALA A 388 24.83 -0.66 -18.76
C ALA A 388 24.43 0.38 -17.68
N VAL A 389 23.61 -0.02 -16.70
CA VAL A 389 23.25 0.82 -15.54
C VAL A 389 24.47 1.08 -14.65
N GLY A 390 25.25 0.04 -14.33
CA GLY A 390 26.46 0.17 -13.53
C GLY A 390 27.50 1.11 -14.16
N ASP A 391 27.75 0.95 -15.45
CA ASP A 391 28.65 1.83 -16.22
C ASP A 391 28.17 3.28 -16.22
N ALA A 392 26.86 3.49 -16.30
CA ALA A 392 26.26 4.82 -16.33
C ALA A 392 26.32 5.52 -14.98
N LEU A 393 26.23 4.76 -13.88
CA LEU A 393 26.38 5.25 -12.52
C LEU A 393 27.85 5.57 -12.23
N ALA A 394 28.78 4.81 -12.80
CA ALA A 394 30.22 4.99 -12.63
C ALA A 394 30.83 6.08 -13.52
N SER A 395 30.11 6.58 -14.53
CA SER A 395 30.63 7.67 -15.37
C SER A 395 30.55 9.02 -14.63
N ASP A 396 31.51 9.92 -14.88
CA ASP A 396 31.52 11.31 -14.37
C ASP A 396 30.41 12.19 -15.00
N ASP A 397 29.39 11.59 -15.60
CA ASP A 397 28.23 12.30 -16.13
C ASP A 397 27.38 12.83 -14.96
N ARG A 398 26.58 13.88 -15.23
CA ARG A 398 25.68 14.46 -14.21
C ARG A 398 24.74 13.37 -13.66
N TYR A 399 24.51 13.39 -12.36
CA TYR A 399 23.55 12.53 -11.70
C TYR A 399 22.13 12.78 -12.25
N TRP A 400 21.29 11.74 -12.26
CA TRP A 400 19.93 11.80 -12.83
C TRP A 400 18.95 11.08 -11.91
N GLU A 401 17.65 11.39 -12.05
CA GLU A 401 16.59 10.88 -11.17
C GLU A 401 16.59 9.35 -11.00
N GLY A 402 16.71 8.59 -12.11
CA GLY A 402 16.73 7.14 -12.07
C GLY A 402 17.94 6.54 -11.33
N GLY A 403 19.07 7.27 -11.29
CA GLY A 403 20.25 6.88 -10.53
C GLY A 403 20.02 6.94 -9.02
N VAL A 404 19.14 7.85 -8.57
CA VAL A 404 18.73 7.96 -7.15
C VAL A 404 18.08 6.66 -6.68
N LEU A 405 17.13 6.11 -7.45
CA LEU A 405 16.44 4.87 -7.07
C LEU A 405 17.35 3.63 -7.16
N ALA A 406 18.30 3.64 -8.11
CA ALA A 406 19.35 2.61 -8.18
C ALA A 406 20.22 2.61 -6.93
N ASP A 407 20.62 3.81 -6.46
CA ASP A 407 21.44 3.94 -5.26
C ASP A 407 20.65 3.68 -3.98
N VAL A 408 19.43 4.19 -3.84
CA VAL A 408 18.56 3.91 -2.68
C VAL A 408 18.33 2.41 -2.50
N SER A 409 17.93 1.69 -3.55
CA SER A 409 17.66 0.24 -3.45
C SER A 409 18.93 -0.58 -3.18
N ARG A 410 20.10 -0.09 -3.60
CA ARG A 410 21.40 -0.71 -3.33
C ARG A 410 21.89 -0.45 -1.91
N LEU A 411 21.74 0.79 -1.43
CA LEU A 411 22.30 1.27 -0.15
C LEU A 411 21.35 1.09 1.03
N ALA A 412 20.05 0.88 0.80
CA ALA A 412 19.08 0.63 1.86
C ALA A 412 19.54 -0.50 2.79
N PRO A 413 19.47 -0.31 4.12
CA PRO A 413 19.80 -1.35 5.09
C PRO A 413 19.02 -2.66 4.89
N ASP A 414 19.54 -3.74 5.47
CA ASP A 414 18.86 -5.04 5.52
C ASP A 414 18.51 -5.37 6.97
N PRO A 415 17.22 -5.37 7.38
CA PRO A 415 16.02 -5.07 6.58
C PRO A 415 15.74 -3.56 6.42
N THR A 416 14.82 -3.19 5.52
CA THR A 416 14.29 -1.81 5.38
C THR A 416 12.87 -1.80 4.82
N THR A 417 12.05 -0.86 5.30
CA THR A 417 10.79 -0.49 4.64
C THR A 417 11.06 0.65 3.66
N LEU A 418 10.95 0.38 2.36
CA LEU A 418 11.14 1.36 1.29
C LEU A 418 9.78 1.78 0.73
N PHE A 419 9.35 3.00 1.01
CA PHE A 419 8.15 3.58 0.42
C PHE A 419 8.51 4.42 -0.81
N VAL A 420 7.78 4.21 -1.90
CA VAL A 420 8.09 4.84 -3.20
C VAL A 420 6.86 5.57 -3.72
N SER A 421 7.04 6.85 -4.04
CA SER A 421 5.98 7.68 -4.59
C SER A 421 5.52 7.23 -5.98
N ASN A 422 4.29 7.60 -6.31
CA ASN A 422 3.77 7.59 -7.67
C ASN A 422 4.55 8.54 -8.58
N SER A 423 4.17 8.58 -9.87
CA SER A 423 4.89 9.29 -10.94
C SER A 423 6.22 8.61 -11.31
N MET A 424 7.30 9.35 -11.52
CA MET A 424 8.60 8.78 -11.91
C MET A 424 9.26 7.87 -10.86
N PRO A 425 9.24 8.14 -9.54
CA PRO A 425 9.96 7.32 -8.56
C PRO A 425 9.68 5.82 -8.62
N VAL A 426 8.42 5.37 -8.63
CA VAL A 426 8.11 3.93 -8.76
C VAL A 426 8.54 3.34 -10.10
N ARG A 427 8.50 4.12 -11.19
CA ARG A 427 8.94 3.68 -12.53
C ARG A 427 10.46 3.59 -12.61
N ASP A 428 11.15 4.54 -12.00
CA ASP A 428 12.60 4.54 -11.89
C ASP A 428 13.06 3.39 -10.98
N LEU A 429 12.32 3.04 -9.92
CA LEU A 429 12.62 1.82 -9.15
C LEU A 429 12.33 0.55 -9.96
N ASP A 430 11.21 0.50 -10.68
CA ASP A 430 10.88 -0.64 -11.55
C ASP A 430 11.96 -0.87 -12.61
N ARG A 431 12.60 0.20 -13.07
CA ARG A 431 13.61 0.13 -14.11
C ARG A 431 15.04 -0.03 -13.62
N PHE A 432 15.40 0.60 -12.50
CA PHE A 432 16.78 0.71 -12.04
C PHE A 432 17.03 0.05 -10.68
N GLY A 433 15.97 -0.41 -10.00
CA GLY A 433 16.07 -1.22 -8.78
C GLY A 433 16.49 -2.63 -9.11
N ARG A 434 17.79 -2.92 -8.99
CA ARG A 434 18.36 -4.23 -9.31
C ARG A 434 17.94 -5.28 -8.26
N PRO A 435 17.44 -6.46 -8.68
CA PRO A 435 17.20 -7.57 -7.76
C PRO A 435 18.44 -7.89 -6.92
N ARG A 436 18.26 -8.05 -5.61
CA ARG A 436 19.34 -8.35 -4.65
C ARG A 436 18.83 -9.08 -3.41
N THR A 437 19.75 -9.60 -2.61
CA THR A 437 19.45 -10.48 -1.47
C THR A 437 18.96 -9.83 -0.19
N ALA A 438 19.05 -8.50 -0.05
CA ALA A 438 18.58 -7.82 1.16
C ALA A 438 17.05 -7.82 1.26
N ASN A 439 16.56 -7.87 2.50
CA ASN A 439 15.13 -7.84 2.79
C ASN A 439 14.61 -6.40 2.73
N LEU A 440 14.13 -6.00 1.55
CA LEU A 440 13.44 -4.73 1.37
C LEU A 440 11.95 -5.01 1.22
N THR A 441 11.13 -4.54 2.17
CA THR A 441 9.68 -4.45 1.95
C THR A 441 9.42 -3.16 1.20
N VAL A 442 8.97 -3.27 -0.05
CA VAL A 442 8.75 -2.09 -0.89
C VAL A 442 7.27 -1.81 -1.01
N LEU A 443 6.86 -0.61 -0.62
CA LEU A 443 5.46 -0.19 -0.57
C LEU A 443 5.22 1.04 -1.46
N GLY A 444 3.99 1.16 -1.97
CA GLY A 444 3.56 2.32 -2.75
C GLY A 444 2.04 2.32 -2.96
N ASN A 445 1.47 3.52 -3.11
CA ASN A 445 0.02 3.68 -3.33
C ASN A 445 -0.31 3.44 -4.82
N ARG A 446 -0.44 2.17 -5.23
CA ARG A 446 -0.67 1.79 -6.64
C ARG A 446 -2.10 1.42 -6.98
N GLY A 447 -3.04 1.50 -6.04
CA GLY A 447 -4.46 1.28 -6.29
C GLY A 447 -5.01 2.34 -7.23
N ALA A 448 -5.12 3.58 -6.74
CA ALA A 448 -5.56 4.74 -7.53
C ALA A 448 -4.40 5.60 -8.03
N SER A 449 -3.17 5.35 -7.57
CA SER A 449 -1.95 6.04 -8.03
C SER A 449 -1.90 7.55 -7.72
N GLY A 450 -2.56 7.99 -6.64
CA GLY A 450 -2.58 9.40 -6.21
C GLY A 450 -1.23 9.91 -5.72
N ILE A 451 -0.94 11.20 -5.92
CA ILE A 451 0.25 11.86 -5.35
C ILE A 451 -0.01 12.46 -3.95
N ASP A 452 -1.27 12.50 -3.55
CA ASP A 452 -1.70 12.87 -2.22
C ASP A 452 -1.41 11.76 -1.20
N GLY A 453 -1.12 12.16 0.04
CA GLY A 453 -0.96 11.23 1.14
C GLY A 453 0.33 10.41 1.18
N ILE A 454 1.24 10.57 0.20
CA ILE A 454 2.45 9.73 0.08
C ILE A 454 3.31 9.77 1.35
N THR A 455 3.56 10.97 1.89
CA THR A 455 4.35 11.13 3.11
C THR A 455 3.65 10.46 4.30
N SER A 456 2.35 10.70 4.47
CA SER A 456 1.56 10.15 5.57
C SER A 456 1.51 8.62 5.50
N THR A 457 1.32 8.04 4.30
CA THR A 457 1.34 6.58 4.11
C THR A 457 2.71 5.98 4.43
N ALA A 458 3.80 6.61 3.98
CA ALA A 458 5.14 6.13 4.32
C ALA A 458 5.36 6.13 5.84
N LEU A 459 5.02 7.23 6.52
CA LEU A 459 5.15 7.33 7.98
C LEU A 459 4.23 6.35 8.72
N GLY A 460 3.03 6.10 8.19
CA GLY A 460 2.13 5.07 8.68
C GLY A 460 2.76 3.69 8.62
N ALA A 461 3.35 3.33 7.48
CA ALA A 461 4.05 2.06 7.29
C ALA A 461 5.27 1.93 8.22
N GLY A 462 6.09 2.98 8.34
CA GLY A 462 7.23 2.99 9.27
C GLY A 462 6.82 2.89 10.73
N SER A 463 5.64 3.42 11.12
CA SER A 463 5.13 3.30 12.49
C SER A 463 4.77 1.87 12.90
N ALA A 464 4.70 0.95 11.94
CA ALA A 464 4.25 -0.42 12.13
C ALA A 464 5.37 -1.44 12.38
N THR A 465 6.63 -1.02 12.24
CA THR A 465 7.81 -1.89 12.35
C THR A 465 8.95 -1.12 13.01
N ASP A 466 9.98 -1.86 13.44
CA ASP A 466 11.24 -1.27 13.89
C ASP A 466 12.27 -1.16 12.75
N ASP A 467 11.92 -1.60 11.53
CA ASP A 467 12.80 -1.46 10.35
C ASP A 467 13.02 0.02 10.01
N PRO A 468 14.22 0.40 9.54
CA PRO A 468 14.44 1.73 8.97
C PRO A 468 13.41 2.05 7.88
N LEU A 469 12.85 3.26 7.91
CA LEU A 469 11.96 3.78 6.88
C LEU A 469 12.72 4.67 5.91
N VAL A 470 12.68 4.33 4.63
CA VAL A 470 13.14 5.17 3.53
C VAL A 470 11.94 5.55 2.66
N LEU A 471 11.72 6.84 2.46
CA LEU A 471 10.73 7.37 1.52
C LEU A 471 11.44 8.02 0.34
N VAL A 472 11.14 7.59 -0.90
CA VAL A 472 11.54 8.31 -2.10
C VAL A 472 10.33 8.99 -2.72
N THR A 473 10.33 10.32 -2.77
CA THR A 473 9.19 11.12 -3.22
C THR A 473 9.57 12.22 -4.20
N GLY A 474 8.61 12.59 -5.04
CA GLY A 474 8.72 13.78 -5.89
C GLY A 474 8.33 15.05 -5.14
N ASP A 475 8.81 16.19 -5.61
CA ASP A 475 8.45 17.54 -5.16
C ASP A 475 6.95 17.83 -5.06
N LEU A 476 6.16 17.53 -6.10
CA LEU A 476 4.71 17.77 -6.06
C LEU A 476 4.00 16.87 -5.03
N ALA A 477 4.41 15.61 -4.90
CA ALA A 477 3.86 14.69 -3.90
C ALA A 477 4.23 15.14 -2.47
N TYR A 478 5.48 15.57 -2.27
CA TYR A 478 5.94 16.17 -1.02
C TYR A 478 5.15 17.43 -0.65
N TYR A 479 4.91 18.32 -1.63
CA TYR A 479 4.07 19.51 -1.43
C TYR A 479 2.62 19.13 -1.09
N HIS A 480 2.04 18.18 -1.81
CA HIS A 480 0.65 17.75 -1.64
C HIS A 480 0.35 17.22 -0.24
N ASP A 481 1.33 16.62 0.44
CA ASP A 481 1.18 16.03 1.76
C ASP A 481 2.22 16.55 2.78
N MET A 482 2.62 17.81 2.63
CA MET A 482 3.57 18.46 3.54
C MET A 482 3.06 18.49 4.99
N ASN A 483 1.74 18.63 5.19
CA ASN A 483 1.11 18.55 6.50
C ASN A 483 1.32 17.17 7.17
N GLY A 484 1.53 16.11 6.38
CA GLY A 484 1.82 14.77 6.86
C GLY A 484 3.11 14.67 7.68
N LEU A 485 4.09 15.56 7.43
CA LEU A 485 5.35 15.63 8.20
C LEU A 485 5.13 15.91 9.68
N LEU A 486 3.99 16.48 10.07
CA LEU A 486 3.65 16.67 11.49
C LEU A 486 3.58 15.33 12.25
N ALA A 487 3.33 14.22 11.55
CA ALA A 487 3.31 12.89 12.14
C ALA A 487 4.67 12.45 12.68
N LEU A 488 5.79 12.97 12.17
CA LEU A 488 7.14 12.65 12.66
C LEU A 488 7.24 12.85 14.18
N GLY A 489 6.94 14.06 14.64
CA GLY A 489 6.93 14.39 16.07
C GLY A 489 5.71 13.88 16.82
N ARG A 490 4.50 13.93 16.23
CA ARG A 490 3.26 13.56 16.94
C ARG A 490 3.07 12.04 17.08
N CYS A 491 3.59 11.25 16.16
CA CYS A 491 3.42 9.80 16.12
C CYS A 491 4.72 9.05 16.46
N GLY A 492 5.85 9.76 16.57
CA GLY A 492 7.15 9.21 16.94
C GLY A 492 7.68 8.27 15.86
N VAL A 493 7.74 8.76 14.63
CA VAL A 493 8.23 8.00 13.47
C VAL A 493 9.42 8.75 12.89
N ASP A 494 10.51 8.02 12.68
CA ASP A 494 11.72 8.52 12.02
C ASP A 494 11.77 8.01 10.57
N ALA A 495 12.33 8.83 9.67
CA ALA A 495 12.43 8.49 8.26
C ALA A 495 13.65 9.12 7.59
N THR A 496 14.23 8.41 6.62
CA THR A 496 15.09 9.01 5.60
C THR A 496 14.23 9.36 4.39
N ILE A 497 14.02 10.65 4.13
CA ILE A 497 13.19 11.14 3.02
C ILE A 497 14.10 11.63 1.89
N VAL A 498 14.12 10.91 0.78
CA VAL A 498 14.79 11.31 -0.45
C VAL A 498 13.81 12.08 -1.33
N LEU A 499 14.05 13.38 -1.47
CA LEU A 499 13.21 14.31 -2.23
C LEU A 499 13.83 14.56 -3.61
N VAL A 500 13.22 13.97 -4.64
CA VAL A 500 13.57 14.18 -6.04
C VAL A 500 12.80 15.38 -6.55
N ASN A 501 13.48 16.52 -6.71
CA ASN A 501 12.88 17.78 -7.10
C ASN A 501 13.28 18.15 -8.53
N ASN A 502 12.34 18.14 -9.46
CA ASN A 502 12.55 18.58 -10.85
C ASN A 502 11.67 19.79 -11.23
N ASP A 503 11.17 20.49 -10.20
CA ASP A 503 10.30 21.65 -10.24
C ASP A 503 9.04 21.38 -11.08
N GLY A 504 8.26 20.37 -10.68
CA GLY A 504 6.95 20.06 -11.22
C GLY A 504 6.71 18.62 -11.66
N GLY A 505 5.73 18.42 -12.54
CA GLY A 505 5.31 17.13 -13.06
C GLY A 505 6.23 16.61 -14.17
N GLY A 506 7.50 16.33 -13.86
CA GLY A 506 8.50 15.88 -14.86
C GLY A 506 8.01 14.73 -15.75
N ILE A 507 7.21 13.80 -15.20
CA ILE A 507 6.59 12.67 -15.94
C ILE A 507 5.87 13.08 -17.23
N PHE A 508 5.24 14.27 -17.26
CA PHE A 508 4.46 14.70 -18.42
C PHE A 508 5.36 15.05 -19.62
N GLY A 509 6.66 15.28 -19.42
CA GLY A 509 7.64 15.46 -20.49
C GLY A 509 7.79 14.24 -21.40
N MET A 510 7.36 13.06 -20.96
CA MET A 510 7.33 11.84 -21.79
C MET A 510 6.06 11.70 -22.65
N LEU A 511 5.08 12.58 -22.49
CA LEU A 511 3.82 12.53 -23.20
C LEU A 511 3.82 13.48 -24.39
N PRO A 512 3.06 13.18 -25.47
CA PRO A 512 2.96 14.08 -26.63
C PRO A 512 2.46 15.51 -26.31
N ILE A 513 1.88 15.73 -25.13
CA ILE A 513 1.45 17.06 -24.68
C ILE A 513 2.62 18.01 -24.38
N ALA A 514 3.85 17.49 -24.25
CA ALA A 514 5.06 18.28 -24.00
C ALA A 514 5.31 19.37 -25.06
N ASP A 515 4.92 19.12 -26.31
CA ASP A 515 5.10 20.06 -27.43
C ASP A 515 4.01 21.16 -27.49
N HIS A 516 3.02 21.14 -26.60
CA HIS A 516 1.91 22.09 -26.63
C HIS A 516 2.20 23.36 -25.82
N ASP A 517 1.76 24.53 -26.31
CA ASP A 517 2.03 25.84 -25.69
C ASP A 517 1.57 25.97 -24.23
N THR A 518 0.58 25.18 -23.80
CA THR A 518 0.05 25.18 -22.43
C THR A 518 0.78 24.23 -21.48
N PHE A 519 1.70 23.40 -21.99
CA PHE A 519 2.36 22.33 -21.26
C PHE A 519 2.96 22.80 -19.93
N GLU A 520 3.79 23.84 -20.01
CA GLU A 520 4.53 24.35 -18.84
C GLU A 520 3.56 24.79 -17.73
N SER A 521 2.51 25.52 -18.08
CA SER A 521 1.60 26.12 -17.10
C SER A 521 0.51 25.18 -16.55
N GLN A 522 0.15 24.11 -17.27
CA GLN A 522 -1.00 23.25 -16.94
C GLN A 522 -0.64 21.79 -16.66
N PHE A 523 0.55 21.34 -17.05
CA PHE A 523 0.98 19.95 -16.91
C PHE A 523 2.27 19.86 -16.09
N ARG A 524 3.36 20.50 -16.55
CA ARG A 524 4.60 20.52 -15.75
C ARG A 524 4.40 21.32 -14.47
N THR A 525 3.77 22.49 -14.54
CA THR A 525 3.43 23.34 -13.39
C THR A 525 4.63 23.57 -12.44
N PRO A 526 5.74 24.18 -12.92
CA PRO A 526 6.86 24.53 -12.05
C PRO A 526 6.39 25.46 -10.94
N HIS A 527 6.83 25.18 -9.72
CA HIS A 527 6.31 25.81 -8.51
C HIS A 527 7.29 26.80 -7.90
N GLY A 528 8.60 26.65 -8.15
CA GLY A 528 9.65 27.56 -7.66
C GLY A 528 9.78 27.59 -6.13
N LEU A 529 9.35 26.53 -5.45
CA LEU A 529 9.33 26.46 -3.98
C LEU A 529 10.70 26.05 -3.45
N ASP A 530 11.09 26.62 -2.32
CA ASP A 530 12.19 26.13 -1.49
C ASP A 530 11.61 25.32 -0.33
N PHE A 531 11.93 24.02 -0.27
CA PHE A 531 11.47 23.14 0.79
C PHE A 531 12.37 23.16 2.03
N GLY A 532 13.53 23.83 1.99
CA GLY A 532 14.42 23.95 3.16
C GLY A 532 13.73 24.38 4.47
N PRO A 533 12.79 25.35 4.46
CA PRO A 533 12.04 25.76 5.65
C PRO A 533 11.19 24.66 6.32
N THR A 534 10.93 23.53 5.67
CA THR A 534 10.23 22.41 6.33
C THR A 534 11.06 21.81 7.47
N GLY A 535 12.39 21.94 7.42
CA GLY A 535 13.30 21.56 8.50
C GLY A 535 12.96 22.26 9.80
N ASP A 536 12.91 23.60 9.78
CA ASP A 536 12.56 24.40 10.95
C ASP A 536 11.09 24.22 11.36
N LEU A 537 10.18 24.10 10.38
CA LEU A 537 8.74 23.99 10.64
C LEU A 537 8.37 22.69 11.39
N TYR A 538 8.97 21.56 11.01
CA TYR A 538 8.65 20.25 11.56
C TYR A 538 9.72 19.67 12.50
N GLY A 539 10.86 20.36 12.68
CA GLY A 539 11.95 19.93 13.55
C GLY A 539 12.76 18.75 12.97
N LEU A 540 13.00 18.77 11.65
CA LEU A 540 13.77 17.75 10.93
C LEU A 540 15.05 18.34 10.33
N GLU A 541 16.03 17.49 10.01
CA GLU A 541 17.23 17.92 9.28
C GLU A 541 16.94 17.97 7.78
N PHE A 542 17.28 19.07 7.11
CA PHE A 542 17.13 19.21 5.67
C PHE A 542 18.49 19.47 5.03
N ARG A 543 18.88 18.63 4.06
CA ARG A 543 20.12 18.76 3.32
C ARG A 543 19.85 18.71 1.82
N ARG A 544 20.38 19.68 1.09
CA ARG A 544 20.45 19.63 -0.38
C ARG A 544 21.81 19.08 -0.81
N VAL A 545 21.81 18.16 -1.77
CA VAL A 545 23.02 17.59 -2.37
C VAL A 545 22.98 17.75 -3.88
N GLU A 546 24.15 17.91 -4.51
CA GLU A 546 24.25 18.29 -5.93
C GLU A 546 24.77 17.15 -6.82
N ASP A 547 25.38 16.13 -6.22
CA ASP A 547 25.99 15.01 -6.95
C ASP A 547 25.78 13.68 -6.23
N ARG A 548 26.14 12.60 -6.93
CA ARG A 548 25.98 11.23 -6.47
C ARG A 548 26.80 10.93 -5.22
N ALA A 549 28.04 11.38 -5.14
CA ALA A 549 28.92 11.08 -4.00
C ALA A 549 28.39 11.74 -2.72
N ALA A 550 27.97 13.00 -2.80
CA ALA A 550 27.34 13.71 -1.70
C ALA A 550 26.00 13.08 -1.30
N PHE A 551 25.25 12.53 -2.25
CA PHE A 551 24.03 11.77 -1.97
C PHE A 551 24.32 10.46 -1.23
N GLU A 552 25.23 9.62 -1.72
CA GLU A 552 25.58 8.35 -1.08
C GLU A 552 26.03 8.59 0.38
N GLU A 553 26.92 9.58 0.61
CA GLU A 553 27.37 9.96 1.96
C GLU A 553 26.21 10.43 2.85
N ALA A 554 25.33 11.29 2.33
CA ALA A 554 24.20 11.80 3.10
C ALA A 554 23.19 10.69 3.41
N PHE A 555 22.93 9.79 2.46
CA PHE A 555 21.98 8.70 2.59
C PHE A 555 22.47 7.66 3.62
N GLU A 556 23.72 7.20 3.50
CA GLU A 556 24.33 6.26 4.46
C GLU A 556 24.33 6.84 5.87
N LYS A 557 24.69 8.12 6.02
CA LYS A 557 24.63 8.80 7.32
C LYS A 557 23.19 8.87 7.87
N SER A 558 22.22 9.14 6.99
CA SER A 558 20.82 9.32 7.37
C SER A 558 20.21 8.03 7.92
N VAL A 559 20.39 6.91 7.22
CA VAL A 559 19.81 5.61 7.63
C VAL A 559 20.43 5.07 8.94
N ASP A 560 21.64 5.53 9.30
CA ASP A 560 22.31 5.21 10.56
C ASP A 560 22.04 6.24 11.68
N SER A 561 21.32 7.33 11.39
CA SER A 561 21.03 8.41 12.35
C SER A 561 19.64 8.28 12.96
N ALA A 562 19.49 8.76 14.19
CA ALA A 562 18.18 8.96 14.80
C ALA A 562 17.52 10.25 14.26
N GLY A 563 16.20 10.34 14.35
CA GLY A 563 15.44 11.46 13.83
C GLY A 563 15.15 11.33 12.35
N THR A 564 14.61 12.41 11.76
CA THR A 564 14.26 12.46 10.35
C THR A 564 15.15 13.41 9.59
N GLN A 565 15.60 12.96 8.41
CA GLN A 565 16.41 13.71 7.48
C GLN A 565 15.72 13.75 6.12
N VAL A 566 15.64 14.94 5.53
CA VAL A 566 15.23 15.15 4.14
C VAL A 566 16.49 15.43 3.32
N ILE A 567 16.74 14.59 2.31
CA ILE A 567 17.84 14.74 1.35
C ILE A 567 17.23 15.16 0.01
N GLU A 568 17.33 16.44 -0.33
CA GLU A 568 16.84 17.00 -1.59
C GLU A 568 17.91 16.92 -2.68
N LEU A 569 17.53 16.36 -3.83
CA LEU A 569 18.27 16.45 -5.08
C LEU A 569 17.47 17.22 -6.10
N ARG A 570 18.12 18.15 -6.79
CA ARG A 570 17.50 18.94 -7.85
C ARG A 570 17.94 18.47 -9.21
N PHE A 571 16.98 18.25 -10.09
CA PHE A 571 17.22 17.76 -11.44
C PHE A 571 16.56 18.65 -12.48
N ASP A 572 17.16 18.66 -13.67
CA ASP A 572 16.43 19.02 -14.87
C ASP A 572 15.72 17.76 -15.40
N SER A 573 14.39 17.83 -15.53
CA SER A 573 13.58 16.67 -15.92
C SER A 573 13.88 16.20 -17.34
N GLU A 574 14.17 17.12 -18.26
CA GLU A 574 14.49 16.82 -19.67
C GLU A 574 15.82 16.05 -19.76
N ALA A 575 16.88 16.57 -19.13
CA ALA A 575 18.16 15.87 -19.04
C ALA A 575 18.05 14.48 -18.41
N SER A 576 17.19 14.32 -17.40
CA SER A 576 16.93 13.00 -16.79
C SER A 576 16.17 12.07 -17.73
N HIS A 577 15.25 12.57 -18.56
CA HIS A 577 14.60 11.78 -19.60
C HIS A 577 15.54 11.39 -20.74
N ASP A 578 16.40 12.30 -21.18
CA ASP A 578 17.43 12.01 -22.18
C ASP A 578 18.34 10.89 -21.69
N ARG A 579 18.81 10.99 -20.44
CA ARG A 579 19.66 9.95 -19.84
C ARG A 579 18.95 8.60 -19.78
N ARG A 580 17.66 8.57 -19.40
CA ARG A 580 16.85 7.33 -19.47
C ARG A 580 16.77 6.79 -20.89
N GLY A 581 16.54 7.65 -21.88
CA GLY A 581 16.48 7.28 -23.30
C GLY A 581 17.79 6.70 -23.84
N GLU A 582 18.91 7.32 -23.52
CA GLU A 582 20.26 6.85 -23.87
C GLU A 582 20.54 5.46 -23.33
N LEU A 583 20.25 5.24 -22.04
CA LEU A 583 20.43 3.94 -21.37
C LEU A 583 19.51 2.89 -21.97
N THR A 584 18.24 3.24 -22.22
CA THR A 584 17.29 2.40 -22.94
C THR A 584 17.88 1.91 -24.26
N ALA A 585 18.36 2.86 -25.08
CA ALA A 585 18.85 2.57 -26.42
C ALA A 585 20.15 1.76 -26.36
N ARG A 586 21.02 2.02 -25.37
CA ARG A 586 22.24 1.25 -25.13
C ARG A 586 21.92 -0.20 -24.76
N SER A 587 21.06 -0.43 -23.77
CA SER A 587 20.64 -1.78 -23.37
C SER A 587 20.01 -2.52 -24.55
N ARG A 588 19.09 -1.89 -25.28
CA ARG A 588 18.41 -2.49 -26.44
C ARG A 588 19.37 -2.88 -27.55
N ARG A 589 20.31 -2.00 -27.93
CA ARG A 589 21.33 -2.32 -28.95
C ARG A 589 22.21 -3.49 -28.53
N ALA A 590 22.67 -3.51 -27.29
CA ALA A 590 23.54 -4.57 -26.79
C ALA A 590 22.80 -5.92 -26.69
N ILE A 591 21.53 -5.92 -26.28
CA ILE A 591 20.68 -7.12 -26.24
C ILE A 591 20.41 -7.66 -27.65
N ALA A 592 20.11 -6.79 -28.62
CA ALA A 592 19.84 -7.21 -30.00
C ALA A 592 21.04 -7.89 -30.69
N THR A 593 22.25 -7.70 -30.18
CA THR A 593 23.50 -8.26 -30.74
C THR A 593 23.96 -9.58 -30.09
N ARG A 594 23.28 -10.04 -29.04
CA ARG A 594 23.50 -11.34 -28.38
C ARG A 594 22.41 -12.32 -28.80
#